data_AF-A0A9D8KAF3-F1
#
_entry.id   AF-A0A9D8KAF3-F1
#
_cell.length_a   1.000
_cell.length_b   1.000
_cell.length_c   1.000
_cell.angle_alpha   90.00
_cell.angle_beta   90.00
_cell.angle_gamma   90.00
#
_symmetry.space_group_name_H-M   'P 1'
#
loop_
_entity.id
_entity.type
_entity.pdbx_description
1 polymer ?
#
loop_
_entity_poly.entity_id
_entity_poly.type
_entity_poly.pdbx_seq_one_letter_code
_entity_poly.pdbx_strand_id
1 'polypeptide(L)'
;RPRRHPPRSPRRPPPQRTPAPADTSPPAVPAAEPTAASVLAIIADKTGYPVEALAPELDLEADLGIDSIKRVEILGAVSETFPALDVNAINPGDIRLVSDLLALLKGAADNP
;
A
#
# COMPACT_ATOMS: atom_id res chain seq x y z
N ARG A 1 20.20 31.37 -25.60
CA ARG A 1 19.33 31.71 -24.45
C ARG A 1 18.85 30.41 -23.80
N PRO A 2 19.26 30.07 -22.57
CA PRO A 2 18.80 28.83 -21.92
C PRO A 2 17.37 29.02 -21.41
N ARG A 3 16.50 28.05 -21.74
CA ARG A 3 15.14 27.95 -21.20
C ARG A 3 15.23 27.57 -19.71
N ARG A 4 15.01 28.54 -18.83
CA ARG A 4 14.85 28.30 -17.39
C ARG A 4 13.52 27.56 -17.19
N HIS A 5 13.59 26.31 -16.72
CA HIS A 5 12.44 25.68 -16.06
C HIS A 5 12.20 26.39 -14.72
N PRO A 6 10.94 26.67 -14.35
CA PRO A 6 10.61 27.12 -13.00
C PRO A 6 10.78 25.97 -12.00
N PRO A 7 11.11 26.26 -10.73
CA PRO A 7 11.05 25.26 -9.68
C PRO A 7 9.60 24.85 -9.44
N ARG A 8 9.28 23.55 -9.56
CA ARG A 8 8.01 23.01 -9.09
C ARG A 8 7.96 23.17 -7.57
N SER A 9 7.03 23.97 -7.08
CA SER A 9 6.77 24.10 -5.65
C SER A 9 6.36 22.75 -5.04
N PRO A 10 6.82 22.39 -3.83
CA PRO A 10 6.21 21.28 -3.11
C PRO A 10 4.78 21.69 -2.76
N ARG A 11 3.79 20.98 -3.32
CA ARG A 11 2.39 21.15 -2.95
C ARG A 11 2.23 20.50 -1.58
N ARG A 12 2.41 21.30 -0.53
CA ARG A 12 2.11 20.95 0.86
C ARG A 12 0.62 20.55 0.93
N PRO A 13 0.25 19.33 1.37
CA PRO A 13 -1.15 19.05 1.64
C PRO A 13 -1.63 19.94 2.79
N PRO A 14 -2.90 20.39 2.77
CA PRO A 14 -3.45 21.21 3.85
C PRO A 14 -3.51 20.41 5.16
N PRO A 15 -3.28 21.02 6.32
CA PRO A 15 -3.62 20.41 7.60
C PRO A 15 -5.15 20.47 7.74
N GLN A 16 -5.85 19.33 7.57
CA GLN A 16 -7.28 19.25 7.86
C GLN A 16 -7.57 18.18 8.92
N ARG A 17 -7.84 18.71 10.12
CA ARG A 17 -8.90 18.33 11.09
C ARG A 17 -8.77 16.97 11.83
N THR A 18 -8.47 17.11 13.13
CA THR A 18 -9.17 16.55 14.31
C THR A 18 -9.63 15.07 14.28
N PRO A 19 -9.27 14.26 15.30
CA PRO A 19 -9.55 12.82 15.33
C PRO A 19 -11.05 12.55 15.45
N ALA A 20 -11.63 11.88 14.46
CA ALA A 20 -12.88 11.15 14.67
C ALA A 20 -12.51 9.82 15.33
N PRO A 21 -13.20 9.41 16.42
CA PRO A 21 -13.01 8.08 16.97
C PRO A 21 -13.62 7.09 15.98
N ALA A 22 -12.77 6.47 15.15
CA ALA A 22 -13.14 5.22 14.50
C ALA A 22 -12.97 4.12 15.56
N ASP A 23 -14.01 3.97 16.39
CA ASP A 23 -14.27 2.69 17.03
C ASP A 23 -14.75 1.75 15.92
N THR A 24 -13.84 0.94 15.40
CA THR A 24 -14.20 -0.30 14.72
C THR A 24 -13.29 -1.37 15.28
N SER A 25 -13.87 -2.14 16.20
CA SER A 25 -13.42 -3.44 16.73
C SER A 25 -12.38 -4.13 15.85
N PRO A 26 -11.33 -4.75 16.42
CA PRO A 26 -10.54 -5.72 15.68
C PRO A 26 -11.49 -6.82 15.19
N PRO A 27 -11.65 -7.05 13.87
CA PRO A 27 -12.21 -8.30 13.42
C PRO A 27 -11.21 -9.36 13.89
N ALA A 28 -11.61 -10.14 14.89
CA ALA A 28 -10.91 -11.35 15.28
C ALA A 28 -10.64 -12.15 14.00
N VAL A 29 -9.38 -12.23 13.59
CA VAL A 29 -8.97 -12.87 12.34
C VAL A 29 -9.38 -14.34 12.38
N PRO A 30 -10.45 -14.76 11.67
CA PRO A 30 -10.68 -16.18 11.48
C PRO A 30 -9.73 -16.61 10.35
N ALA A 31 -8.82 -17.55 10.62
CA ALA A 31 -7.99 -18.25 9.63
C ALA A 31 -7.78 -17.47 8.32
N ALA A 32 -6.91 -16.45 8.38
CA ALA A 32 -6.98 -15.30 7.48
C ALA A 32 -6.69 -15.68 6.02
N GLU A 33 -7.74 -15.77 5.22
CA GLU A 33 -7.60 -15.71 3.78
C GLU A 33 -6.99 -14.36 3.39
N PRO A 34 -6.09 -14.33 2.40
CA PRO A 34 -5.59 -13.07 1.88
C PRO A 34 -6.81 -12.30 1.35
N THR A 35 -7.04 -11.09 1.84
CA THR A 35 -8.11 -10.21 1.34
C THR A 35 -7.56 -8.81 1.11
N ALA A 36 -8.23 -8.04 0.27
CA ALA A 36 -7.86 -6.66 0.01
C ALA A 36 -7.78 -5.83 1.30
N ALA A 37 -8.72 -6.05 2.24
CA ALA A 37 -8.72 -5.38 3.53
C ALA A 37 -7.47 -5.71 4.36
N SER A 38 -7.05 -6.97 4.38
CA SER A 38 -5.85 -7.37 5.11
C SER A 38 -4.56 -6.82 4.50
N VAL A 39 -4.44 -6.81 3.17
CA VAL A 39 -3.28 -6.22 2.48
C VAL A 39 -3.22 -4.71 2.73
N LEU A 40 -4.36 -4.01 2.64
CA LEU A 40 -4.45 -2.59 2.97
C LEU A 40 -4.07 -2.32 4.44
N ALA A 41 -4.48 -3.18 5.38
CA ALA A 41 -4.09 -3.07 6.78
C ALA A 41 -2.57 -3.21 6.99
N ILE A 42 -1.91 -4.09 6.25
CA ILE A 42 -0.44 -4.22 6.29
C ILE A 42 0.24 -2.97 5.72
N ILE A 43 -0.25 -2.45 4.58
CA ILE A 43 0.29 -1.21 4.01
C ILE A 43 0.11 -0.07 5.01
N ALA A 44 -1.06 0.03 5.65
CA ALA A 44 -1.35 1.01 6.68
C ALA A 44 -0.40 0.90 7.89
N ASP A 45 -0.15 -0.32 8.38
CA ASP A 45 0.82 -0.58 9.47
C ASP A 45 2.25 -0.14 9.09
N LYS A 46 2.70 -0.46 7.87
CA LYS A 46 4.07 -0.14 7.43
C LYS A 46 4.30 1.33 7.09
N THR A 47 3.26 2.04 6.69
CA THR A 47 3.36 3.41 6.18
C THR A 47 2.80 4.45 7.14
N GLY A 48 1.93 4.04 8.07
CA GLY A 48 1.20 4.94 8.96
C GLY A 48 0.01 5.63 8.30
N TYR A 49 -0.32 5.34 7.04
CA TYR A 49 -1.53 5.84 6.40
C TYR A 49 -2.75 5.03 6.87
N PRO A 50 -3.91 5.66 7.11
CA PRO A 50 -5.11 4.90 7.40
C PRO A 50 -5.60 4.18 6.13
N VAL A 51 -6.21 3.00 6.28
CA VAL A 51 -6.68 2.18 5.14
C VAL A 51 -7.64 2.92 4.21
N GLU A 52 -8.41 3.86 4.75
CA GLU A 52 -9.32 4.73 4.00
C GLU A 52 -8.62 5.78 3.13
N ALA A 53 -7.36 6.12 3.42
CA ALA A 53 -6.54 6.99 2.57
C ALA A 53 -5.81 6.21 1.47
N LEU A 54 -5.76 4.88 1.55
CA LEU A 54 -5.11 4.00 0.58
C LEU A 54 -6.09 3.62 -0.52
N ALA A 55 -6.18 4.46 -1.56
CA ALA A 55 -6.98 4.15 -2.74
C ALA A 55 -6.16 3.37 -3.78
N PRO A 56 -6.77 2.41 -4.51
CA PRO A 56 -6.08 1.54 -5.48
C PRO A 56 -5.39 2.32 -6.60
N GLU A 57 -5.87 3.52 -6.91
CA GLU A 57 -5.40 4.38 -7.99
C GLU A 57 -4.15 5.18 -7.63
N LEU A 58 -3.79 5.24 -6.34
CA LEU A 58 -2.69 6.07 -5.85
C LEU A 58 -1.33 5.43 -6.17
N ASP A 59 -0.39 6.28 -6.57
CA ASP A 59 0.98 5.88 -6.78
C ASP A 59 1.73 5.79 -5.45
N LEU A 60 2.38 4.65 -5.24
CA LEU A 60 3.15 4.38 -4.03
C LEU A 60 4.26 5.40 -3.87
N GLU A 61 4.99 5.77 -4.92
CA GLU A 61 6.13 6.69 -4.84
C GLU A 61 5.71 8.15 -4.92
N ALA A 62 4.90 8.49 -5.92
CA ALA A 62 4.61 9.85 -6.30
C ALA A 62 3.53 10.50 -5.40
N ASP A 63 2.54 9.74 -4.97
CA ASP A 63 1.46 10.23 -4.10
C ASP A 63 1.70 9.89 -2.63
N LEU A 64 2.11 8.66 -2.33
CA LEU A 64 2.26 8.18 -0.95
C LEU A 64 3.70 8.30 -0.40
N GLY A 65 4.72 8.49 -1.24
CA GLY A 65 6.12 8.60 -0.82
C GLY A 65 6.76 7.29 -0.35
N ILE A 66 6.19 6.15 -0.74
CA ILE A 66 6.63 4.78 -0.46
C ILE A 66 7.72 4.38 -1.48
N ASP A 67 8.95 4.39 -0.99
CA ASP A 67 10.13 3.96 -1.74
C ASP A 67 10.17 2.44 -1.96
N SER A 68 11.00 1.99 -2.91
CA SER A 68 11.34 0.59 -3.17
C SER A 68 11.71 -0.21 -1.91
N ILE A 69 12.41 0.39 -0.94
CA ILE A 69 12.76 -0.27 0.33
C ILE A 69 11.50 -0.61 1.13
N LYS A 70 10.57 0.35 1.23
CA LYS A 70 9.30 0.15 1.95
C LYS A 70 8.41 -0.88 1.26
N ARG A 71 8.44 -0.97 -0.07
CA ARG A 71 7.72 -2.00 -0.83
C ARG A 71 8.23 -3.40 -0.48
N VAL A 72 9.54 -3.59 -0.36
CA VAL A 72 10.13 -4.87 0.08
C VAL A 72 9.69 -5.21 1.51
N GLU A 73 9.68 -4.24 2.43
CA GLU A 73 9.18 -4.47 3.79
C GLU A 73 7.69 -4.84 3.82
N ILE A 74 6.86 -4.18 3.01
CA ILE A 74 5.42 -4.48 2.89
C ILE A 74 5.23 -5.89 2.32
N LEU A 75 5.90 -6.23 1.22
CA LEU A 75 5.83 -7.57 0.62
C LEU A 75 6.28 -8.66 1.59
N GLY A 76 7.35 -8.42 2.35
CA GLY A 76 7.81 -9.33 3.40
C GLY A 76 6.72 -9.57 4.45
N ALA A 77 6.10 -8.50 4.96
CA ALA A 77 5.01 -8.61 5.93
C ALA A 77 3.77 -9.30 5.36
N VAL A 78 3.45 -9.07 4.08
CA VAL A 78 2.40 -9.80 3.36
C VAL A 78 2.74 -11.29 3.25
N SER A 79 3.99 -11.65 2.93
CA SER A 79 4.45 -13.04 2.89
C SER A 79 4.35 -13.74 4.25
N GLU A 80 4.74 -13.05 5.31
CA GLU A 80 4.72 -13.59 6.67
C GLU A 80 3.29 -13.79 7.17
N THR A 81 2.39 -12.86 6.83
CA THR A 81 0.98 -12.94 7.22
C THR A 81 0.21 -13.94 6.37
N PHE A 82 0.52 -13.99 5.06
CA PHE A 82 -0.16 -14.81 4.06
C PHE A 82 0.85 -15.68 3.31
N PRO A 83 1.32 -16.78 3.91
CA PRO A 83 2.27 -17.70 3.26
C PRO A 83 1.68 -18.40 2.03
N ALA A 84 0.36 -18.35 1.83
CA ALA A 84 -0.31 -18.83 0.63
C ALA A 84 -0.14 -17.90 -0.59
N LEU A 85 0.28 -16.64 -0.38
CA LEU A 85 0.59 -15.72 -1.46
C LEU A 85 2.04 -15.88 -1.90
N ASP A 86 2.26 -16.10 -3.19
CA ASP A 86 3.62 -16.12 -3.74
C ASP A 86 4.11 -14.69 -4.03
N VAL A 87 4.60 -14.02 -3.00
CA VAL A 87 5.17 -12.67 -3.15
C VAL A 87 6.63 -12.69 -3.59
N ASN A 88 7.32 -13.84 -3.49
CA ASN A 88 8.72 -13.98 -3.87
C ASN A 88 8.93 -13.89 -5.39
N ALA A 89 7.93 -14.28 -6.19
CA ALA A 89 7.96 -14.11 -7.63
C ALA A 89 7.74 -12.65 -8.09
N ILE A 90 7.38 -11.75 -7.18
CA ILE A 90 7.02 -10.36 -7.49
C ILE A 90 8.25 -9.46 -7.40
N ASN A 91 8.46 -8.63 -8.42
CA ASN A 91 9.49 -7.61 -8.37
C ASN A 91 8.93 -6.34 -7.70
N PRO A 92 9.51 -5.84 -6.58
CA PRO A 92 9.05 -4.61 -5.94
C PRO A 92 9.11 -3.37 -6.85
N GLY A 93 9.91 -3.41 -7.93
CA GLY A 93 9.97 -2.33 -8.93
C GLY A 93 8.77 -2.29 -9.89
N ASP A 94 8.05 -3.40 -10.06
CA ASP A 94 6.81 -3.44 -10.85
C ASP A 94 5.62 -2.86 -10.06
N ILE A 95 5.68 -2.92 -8.72
CA ILE A 95 4.67 -2.39 -7.83
C ILE A 95 4.75 -0.87 -7.80
N ARG A 96 3.90 -0.21 -8.59
CA ARG A 96 3.79 1.25 -8.65
C ARG A 96 2.55 1.79 -7.97
N LEU A 97 1.45 1.05 -8.03
CA LEU A 97 0.15 1.49 -7.50
C LEU A 97 -0.27 0.61 -6.31
N VAL A 98 -1.15 1.15 -5.46
CA VAL A 98 -1.81 0.35 -4.42
C VAL A 98 -2.59 -0.82 -5.02
N SER A 99 -3.21 -0.64 -6.20
CA SER A 99 -3.88 -1.72 -6.93
C SER A 99 -2.97 -2.89 -7.28
N ASP A 100 -1.66 -2.66 -7.45
CA ASP A 100 -0.69 -3.70 -7.81
C ASP A 100 -0.42 -4.63 -6.62
N LEU A 101 -0.33 -4.07 -5.40
CA LEU A 101 -0.33 -4.87 -4.17
C LEU A 101 -1.63 -5.64 -3.98
N LEU A 102 -2.78 -5.06 -4.34
CA LEU A 102 -4.05 -5.80 -4.28
C LEU A 102 -4.14 -6.88 -5.37
N ALA A 103 -3.45 -6.72 -6.49
CA ALA A 103 -3.39 -7.71 -7.55
C ALA A 103 -2.67 -8.99 -7.10
N LEU A 104 -1.81 -8.94 -6.08
CA LEU A 104 -1.21 -10.11 -5.43
C LEU A 104 -2.25 -11.13 -4.99
N LEU A 105 -3.36 -10.64 -4.44
CA LEU A 105 -4.49 -11.49 -4.05
C LEU A 105 -5.10 -12.21 -5.26
N LYS A 106 -5.16 -11.52 -6.40
CA LYS A 106 -5.78 -12.05 -7.62
C LYS A 106 -4.87 -13.03 -8.36
N GLY A 107 -3.56 -12.81 -8.30
CA GLY A 107 -2.55 -13.75 -8.81
C GLY A 107 -2.52 -15.08 -8.05
N ALA A 108 -2.82 -15.08 -6.75
CA ALA A 108 -2.96 -16.33 -5.99
C ALA A 108 -4.21 -17.14 -6.36
N ALA A 109 -5.27 -16.48 -6.86
CA ALA A 109 -6.49 -17.15 -7.33
C ALA A 109 -6.36 -17.71 -8.75
N ASP A 110 -5.35 -17.27 -9.52
CA ASP A 110 -5.07 -17.70 -10.90
C ASP A 110 -3.86 -18.65 -10.96
N ASN A 111 -3.68 -19.49 -9.94
CA ASN A 111 -2.71 -20.59 -9.98
C ASN A 111 -3.48 -21.92 -10.00
N PRO A 112 -3.55 -22.64 -11.14
CA PRO A 112 -4.30 -23.89 -11.28
C PRO A 112 -3.71 -25.06 -10.48
#